data_AF-A0A6J1UVZ9-F1
#
_entry.id   AF-A0A6J1UVZ9-F1
#
_cell.length_a   1.000
_cell.length_b   1.000
_cell.length_c   1.000
_cell.angle_alpha   90.00
_cell.angle_beta   90.00
_cell.angle_gamma   90.00
#
_symmetry.space_group_name_H-M   'P 1'
#
loop_
_entity.id
_entity.type
_entity.pdbx_description
1 polymer ?
#
loop_
_entity_poly.entity_id
_entity_poly.type
_entity_poly.pdbx_seq_one_letter_code
_entity_poly.pdbx_strand_id
1 'polypeptide(L)'
;MHAHSQFCMSGDHTLEGTEHAIREIGKDDADEYFVIVLSDANLERYGIPPARFAQALTIDPKVNAFAIFIGSLGDQADRCTGVKCGTRN
;
A
#
# COMPACT_ATOMS: atom_id res chain seq x y z
N MET A 1 -19.88 14.71 -16.58
CA MET A 1 -19.19 13.41 -16.76
C MET A 1 -18.25 13.20 -15.56
N HIS A 2 -18.79 12.93 -14.37
CA HIS A 2 -18.07 13.02 -13.08
C HIS A 2 -18.25 11.78 -12.17
N ALA A 3 -19.06 10.80 -12.58
CA ALA A 3 -19.48 9.66 -11.75
C ALA A 3 -19.11 8.27 -12.31
N HIS A 4 -18.47 8.20 -13.49
CA HIS A 4 -18.21 6.93 -14.18
C HIS A 4 -16.80 6.37 -13.99
N SER A 5 -15.84 7.17 -13.53
CA SER A 5 -14.49 6.72 -13.18
C SER A 5 -14.33 6.34 -11.70
N GLN A 6 -15.34 6.60 -10.86
CA GLN A 6 -15.28 6.28 -9.43
C GLN A 6 -15.45 4.79 -9.15
N PHE A 7 -15.91 3.99 -10.12
CA PHE A 7 -16.15 2.55 -9.98
C PHE A 7 -15.54 1.77 -11.14
N CYS A 8 -14.38 2.21 -11.64
CA CYS A 8 -13.60 1.32 -12.48
C CYS A 8 -13.21 0.11 -11.63
N MET A 9 -13.78 -1.06 -11.92
CA MET A 9 -13.17 -2.36 -11.61
C MET A 9 -11.89 -2.52 -12.44
N SER A 10 -10.97 -1.56 -12.39
CA SER A 10 -9.56 -1.87 -12.62
C SER A 10 -9.20 -2.71 -11.41
N GLY A 11 -9.12 -4.04 -11.59
CA GLY A 11 -8.77 -4.96 -10.52
C GLY A 11 -7.73 -4.33 -9.61
N ASP A 12 -8.09 -4.16 -8.33
CA ASP A 12 -7.18 -3.54 -7.39
C ASP A 12 -6.00 -4.49 -7.21
N HIS A 13 -4.94 -4.21 -7.96
CA HIS A 13 -3.67 -4.92 -7.90
C HIS A 13 -2.71 -4.21 -6.97
N THR A 14 -3.20 -3.34 -6.07
CA THR A 14 -2.35 -2.67 -5.08
C THR A 14 -1.64 -3.69 -4.21
N LEU A 15 -2.31 -4.79 -3.84
CA LEU A 15 -1.69 -5.85 -3.05
C LEU A 15 -0.62 -6.61 -3.87
N GLU A 16 -1.00 -7.17 -5.01
CA GLU A 16 -0.11 -7.95 -5.87
C GLU A 16 1.05 -7.11 -6.40
N GLY A 17 0.78 -5.84 -6.73
CA GLY A 17 1.77 -4.87 -7.17
C GLY A 17 2.76 -4.50 -6.07
N THR A 18 2.29 -4.35 -4.82
CA THR A 18 3.17 -4.12 -3.66
C THR A 18 4.06 -5.33 -3.42
N GLU A 19 3.50 -6.55 -3.43
CA GLU A 19 4.29 -7.78 -3.28
C GLU A 19 5.32 -7.93 -4.40
N HIS A 20 4.93 -7.64 -5.64
CA HIS A 20 5.83 -7.71 -6.78
C HIS A 20 6.97 -6.70 -6.65
N ALA A 21 6.67 -5.44 -6.32
CA ALA A 21 7.70 -4.40 -6.15
C ALA A 21 8.74 -4.79 -5.08
N ILE A 22 8.30 -5.32 -3.94
CA ILE A 22 9.18 -5.74 -2.85
C ILE A 22 10.04 -6.94 -3.27
N ARG A 23 9.46 -7.92 -3.98
CA ARG A 23 10.21 -9.09 -4.46
C ARG A 23 11.20 -8.74 -5.58
N GLU A 24 10.86 -7.83 -6.47
CA GLU A 24 11.75 -7.44 -7.57
C GLU A 24 12.92 -6.61 -7.05
N ILE A 25 12.67 -5.62 -6.18
CA ILE A 25 13.74 -4.74 -5.69
C ILE A 25 14.78 -5.51 -4.86
N GLY A 26 14.36 -6.56 -4.14
CA GLY A 26 15.26 -7.40 -3.34
C GLY A 26 16.15 -8.35 -4.15
N LYS A 27 16.02 -8.42 -5.48
CA LYS A 27 16.89 -9.24 -6.35
C LYS A 27 18.21 -8.57 -6.70
N ASP A 28 18.20 -7.25 -6.78
CA ASP A 28 19.38 -6.46 -7.13
C ASP A 28 20.24 -6.22 -5.88
N ASP A 29 21.55 -6.11 -6.02
CA ASP A 29 22.47 -5.87 -4.90
C ASP A 29 22.51 -4.37 -4.55
N ALA A 30 22.11 -4.02 -3.32
CA ALA A 30 22.11 -2.66 -2.80
C ALA A 30 22.26 -2.66 -1.28
N ASP A 31 22.78 -1.56 -0.73
CA ASP A 31 22.96 -1.41 0.72
C ASP A 31 21.61 -1.30 1.47
N GLU A 32 20.63 -0.62 0.87
CA GLU A 32 19.30 -0.42 1.44
C GLU A 32 18.22 -0.41 0.35
N TYR A 33 17.05 -0.97 0.68
CA TYR A 33 15.91 -1.06 -0.23
C TYR A 33 14.70 -0.32 0.35
N PHE A 34 14.03 0.44 -0.50
CA PHE A 34 12.86 1.23 -0.12
C PHE A 34 11.73 1.03 -1.12
N VAL A 35 10.53 0.76 -0.62
CA VAL A 35 9.30 0.73 -1.42
C VAL A 35 8.32 1.72 -0.82
N ILE A 36 7.79 2.64 -1.63
CA ILE A 36 6.79 3.62 -1.18
C ILE A 36 5.52 3.41 -1.99
N VAL A 37 4.46 2.98 -1.32
CA VAL A 37 3.14 2.77 -1.91
C VAL A 37 2.29 4.00 -1.71
N LEU A 38 1.70 4.52 -2.77
CA LEU A 38 0.78 5.65 -2.75
C LEU A 38 -0.64 5.14 -3.06
N SER A 39 -1.58 5.34 -2.14
CA SER A 39 -2.96 4.85 -2.29
C SER A 39 -3.96 5.92 -1.83
N ASP A 40 -5.17 5.92 -2.36
CA ASP A 40 -6.25 6.87 -2.01
C ASP A 40 -6.97 6.52 -0.69
N ALA A 41 -6.39 5.62 0.13
CA ALA A 41 -6.93 5.11 1.38
C ALA A 41 -8.21 4.27 1.24
N ASN A 42 -8.57 3.83 0.02
CA ASN A 42 -9.86 3.20 -0.24
C ASN A 42 -9.83 1.66 -0.23
N LEU A 43 -8.89 1.06 0.51
CA LEU A 43 -8.61 -0.39 0.53
C LEU A 43 -9.84 -1.25 0.82
N GLU A 44 -10.71 -0.82 1.75
CA GLU A 44 -11.93 -1.56 2.09
C GLU A 44 -12.91 -1.67 0.94
N ARG A 45 -13.02 -0.63 0.11
CA ARG A 45 -13.93 -0.62 -1.03
C ARG A 45 -13.50 -1.59 -2.13
N TYR A 46 -12.22 -1.94 -2.15
CA TYR A 46 -11.64 -2.94 -3.03
C TYR A 46 -11.55 -4.33 -2.39
N GLY A 47 -12.04 -4.50 -1.15
CA GLY A 47 -12.02 -5.77 -0.44
C GLY A 47 -10.61 -6.19 0.01
N ILE A 48 -9.66 -5.26 0.11
CA ILE A 48 -8.31 -5.52 0.61
C ILE A 48 -8.32 -5.35 2.14
N PRO A 49 -8.12 -6.42 2.93
CA PRO A 49 -8.02 -6.29 4.37
C PRO A 49 -6.72 -5.54 4.73
N PRO A 50 -6.77 -4.52 5.62
CA PRO A 50 -5.57 -3.78 6.03
C PRO A 50 -4.45 -4.68 6.56
N ALA A 51 -4.80 -5.78 7.25
CA ALA A 51 -3.83 -6.76 7.74
C ALA A 51 -3.07 -7.46 6.60
N ARG A 52 -3.73 -7.73 5.47
CA ARG A 52 -3.10 -8.36 4.30
C ARG A 52 -2.19 -7.38 3.58
N PHE A 53 -2.60 -6.12 3.50
CA PHE A 53 -1.76 -5.05 2.97
C PHE A 53 -0.50 -4.82 3.82
N ALA A 54 -0.64 -4.84 5.15
CA ALA A 54 0.50 -4.79 6.06
C ALA A 54 1.45 -5.99 5.87
N GLN A 55 0.92 -7.20 5.70
CA GLN A 55 1.73 -8.39 5.41
C GLN A 55 2.49 -8.28 4.09
N ALA A 56 1.86 -7.74 3.04
CA ALA A 56 2.51 -7.51 1.77
C ALA A 56 3.68 -6.53 1.90
N LEU A 57 3.51 -5.45 2.67
CA LEU A 57 4.58 -4.48 2.95
C LEU A 57 5.75 -5.08 3.74
N THR A 58 5.52 -6.10 4.56
CA THR A 58 6.55 -6.74 5.39
C THR A 58 7.00 -8.10 4.88
N ILE A 59 6.73 -8.43 3.61
CA ILE A 59 7.01 -9.78 3.07
C ILE A 59 8.51 -10.09 2.97
N ASP A 60 9.32 -9.06 2.76
CA ASP A 60 10.79 -9.15 2.79
C ASP A 60 11.34 -8.21 3.88
N PRO A 61 11.97 -8.74 4.94
CA PRO A 61 12.52 -7.91 6.02
C PRO A 61 13.71 -7.04 5.59
N LYS A 62 14.33 -7.30 4.42
CA LYS A 62 15.40 -6.45 3.87
C LYS A 62 14.88 -5.16 3.25
N VAL A 63 13.59 -5.10 2.93
CA VAL A 63 12.98 -3.98 2.22
C VAL A 63 12.20 -3.10 3.19
N ASN A 64 12.58 -1.82 3.25
CA ASN A 64 11.85 -0.82 4.02
C ASN A 64 10.63 -0.35 3.21
N ALA A 65 9.47 -0.93 3.46
CA ALA A 65 8.24 -0.55 2.80
C ALA A 65 7.43 0.47 3.61
N PHE A 66 6.93 1.50 2.92
CA PHE A 66 6.08 2.56 3.46
C PHE A 66 4.82 2.70 2.62
N ALA A 67 3.72 3.07 3.27
CA ALA A 67 2.48 3.43 2.58
C ALA A 67 2.06 4.85 2.95
N ILE A 68 1.73 5.63 1.93
CA ILE A 68 1.18 6.98 2.05
C ILE A 68 -0.24 6.94 1.51
N PHE A 69 -1.18 7.20 2.40
CA PHE A 69 -2.60 7.24 2.07
C PHE A 69 -3.04 8.69 1.81
N ILE A 70 -3.57 8.96 0.62
CA ILE A 70 -4.08 10.27 0.18
C ILE A 70 -5.61 10.19 0.08
N GLY A 71 -6.29 10.48 1.19
CA GLY A 71 -7.74 10.50 1.23
C GLY A 71 -8.26 10.81 2.64
N SER A 72 -9.47 11.35 2.75
CA SER A 72 -10.09 11.63 4.05
C SER A 72 -10.73 10.34 4.62
N LEU A 73 -9.90 9.41 5.05
CA LEU A 73 -10.32 8.28 5.89
C LEU A 73 -9.31 8.14 7.03
N GLY A 74 -9.42 9.01 8.03
CA GLY A 74 -8.58 8.97 9.24
C GLY A 74 -8.50 7.57 9.87
N ASP A 75 -9.57 6.79 9.77
CA ASP A 75 -9.64 5.43 10.32
C ASP A 75 -8.76 4.40 9.57
N GLN A 76 -8.45 4.58 8.29
CA GLN A 76 -7.66 3.59 7.54
C GLN A 76 -6.16 3.70 7.82
N ALA A 77 -5.67 4.93 7.99
CA ALA A 77 -4.29 5.19 8.42
C ALA A 77 -4.05 4.66 9.84
N ASP A 78 -5.00 4.89 10.74
CA ASP A 78 -4.92 4.45 12.14
C ASP A 78 -5.01 2.93 12.29
N ARG A 79 -5.62 2.20 11.34
CA ARG A 79 -5.73 0.73 11.38
C ARG A 79 -4.49 0.01 10.85
N CYS A 80 -3.59 0.72 10.18
CA CYS A 80 -2.27 0.22 9.77
C CYS A 80 -1.21 0.45 10.88
N THR A 81 -1.50 0.07 12.13
CA THR A 81 -0.60 0.28 13.29
C THR A 81 0.71 -0.51 13.28
N GLY A 82 0.97 -1.34 12.26
CA GLY A 82 2.21 -2.12 12.11
C GLY A 82 3.22 -1.55 11.11
N VAL A 83 2.82 -0.57 10.30
CA VAL A 83 3.65 0.06 9.25
C VAL A 83 3.86 1.52 9.64
N LYS A 84 5.03 2.10 9.39
CA LYS A 84 5.28 3.54 9.58
C LYS A 84 4.40 4.36 8.62
N CYS A 85 3.13 4.51 8.96
CA CYS A 85 2.14 5.27 8.23
C CYS A 85 2.30 6.75 8.59
N GLY A 86 2.84 7.54 7.64
CA GLY A 86 3.06 8.96 7.83
C GLY A 86 1.82 9.75 7.42
N THR A 87 0.94 10.07 8.37
CA THR A 87 -0.13 11.07 8.19
C THR A 87 0.47 12.47 8.40
N ARG A 88 0.57 13.26 7.32
CA ARG A 88 0.76 14.70 7.43
C ARG A 88 -0.61 15.36 7.53
N ASN A 89 -0.84 16.04 8.66
CA ASN A 89 -1.93 16.98 8.85
C ASN A 89 -1.77 18.18 7.91
#